data_AF-A0A3R6RJZ4-F1
#
_entry.id   AF-A0A3R6RJZ4-F1
#
_cell.length_a   1.000
_cell.length_b   1.000
_cell.length_c   1.000
_cell.angle_alpha   90.00
_cell.angle_beta   90.00
_cell.angle_gamma   90.00
#
_symmetry.space_group_name_H-M   'P 1'
#
loop_
_entity.id
_entity.type
_entity.pdbx_description
1 polymer ?
#
loop_
_entity_poly.entity_id
_entity_poly.type
_entity_poly.pdbx_seq_one_letter_code
_entity_poly.pdbx_strand_id
1 'polypeptide(L)'
;MKHRIFYGSDFKLNDSDKKMFSRDGYECKALLQGKSGMPVAVSQKMDKDFPIWKVQYGFSCLVFPTYEDAMDFCRGRFTRIDGKAV
;
A
#
# COMPACT_ATOMS: atom_id res chain seq x y z
N MET A 1 12.83 3.86 -17.60
CA MET A 1 11.44 4.29 -17.36
C MET A 1 11.36 4.88 -15.97
N LYS A 2 10.98 6.17 -15.82
CA LYS A 2 11.04 6.89 -14.53
C LYS A 2 9.71 6.86 -13.75
N HIS A 3 8.59 6.66 -14.44
CA HIS A 3 7.25 6.55 -13.85
C HIS A 3 6.42 5.49 -14.60
N ARG A 4 5.79 4.58 -13.86
CA ARG A 4 4.88 3.55 -14.37
C ARG A 4 3.51 3.83 -13.76
N ILE A 5 2.56 4.27 -14.58
CA ILE A 5 1.18 4.57 -14.15
C ILE A 5 0.30 3.39 -14.59
N PHE A 6 -0.52 2.85 -13.69
CA PHE A 6 -1.22 1.58 -13.89
C PHE A 6 -2.75 1.76 -13.90
N TYR A 7 -3.41 1.19 -14.92
CA TYR A 7 -4.85 1.28 -15.17
C TYR A 7 -5.49 -0.08 -15.57
N GLY A 8 -4.89 -1.24 -15.25
CA GLY A 8 -5.35 -2.57 -15.74
C GLY A 8 -5.59 -3.63 -14.66
N SER A 9 -6.03 -4.82 -15.06
CA SER A 9 -6.32 -5.98 -14.17
C SER A 9 -5.27 -7.11 -14.20
N ASP A 10 -4.37 -7.11 -15.20
CA ASP A 10 -3.53 -8.30 -15.51
C ASP A 10 -2.13 -8.28 -14.87
N PHE A 11 -1.85 -7.31 -13.99
CA PHE A 11 -0.52 -7.17 -13.39
C PHE A 11 -0.45 -7.83 -12.01
N LYS A 12 0.39 -8.86 -11.89
CA LYS A 12 0.72 -9.48 -10.61
C LYS A 12 1.80 -8.67 -9.91
N LEU A 13 1.39 -7.89 -8.93
CA LEU A 13 2.31 -7.16 -8.04
C LEU A 13 3.17 -8.15 -7.26
N ASN A 14 4.42 -7.78 -7.03
CA ASN A 14 5.32 -8.50 -6.14
C ASN A 14 6.04 -7.52 -5.21
N ASP A 15 6.78 -8.05 -4.25
CA ASP A 15 7.46 -7.24 -3.23
C ASP A 15 8.47 -6.23 -3.80
N SER A 16 9.07 -6.49 -4.97
CA SER A 16 10.00 -5.54 -5.60
C SER A 16 9.30 -4.26 -6.09
N ASP A 17 7.99 -4.33 -6.33
CA ASP A 17 7.18 -3.21 -6.79
C ASP A 17 6.93 -2.18 -5.68
N LYS A 18 7.19 -2.49 -4.39
CA LYS A 18 7.03 -1.56 -3.26
C LYS A 18 7.74 -0.22 -3.52
N LYS A 19 8.91 -0.27 -4.16
CA LYS A 19 9.69 0.93 -4.52
C LYS A 19 8.92 1.90 -5.42
N MET A 20 7.98 1.42 -6.23
CA MET A 20 7.14 2.27 -7.09
C MET A 20 6.08 3.04 -6.29
N PHE A 21 5.72 2.57 -5.10
CA PHE A 21 4.73 3.19 -4.21
C PHE A 21 5.36 4.02 -3.08
N SER A 22 6.69 3.96 -2.93
CA SER A 22 7.46 4.87 -2.08
C SER A 22 7.65 6.21 -2.78
N ARG A 23 6.97 7.26 -2.29
CA ARG A 23 7.01 8.61 -2.84
C ARG A 23 6.63 9.65 -1.78
N ASP A 24 6.97 10.91 -2.04
CA ASP A 24 6.54 12.07 -1.25
C ASP A 24 6.89 11.96 0.25
N GLY A 25 8.07 11.42 0.56
CA GLY A 25 8.52 11.21 1.94
C GLY A 25 7.87 10.02 2.66
N TYR A 26 7.18 9.13 1.93
CA TYR A 26 6.65 7.87 2.43
C TYR A 26 7.38 6.68 1.83
N GLU A 27 7.65 5.68 2.66
CA GLU A 27 8.19 4.38 2.27
C GLU A 27 7.08 3.33 2.30
N CYS A 28 6.82 2.66 1.18
CA CYS A 28 5.85 1.56 1.12
C CYS A 28 6.41 0.32 1.82
N LYS A 29 5.79 -0.05 2.94
CA LYS A 29 6.19 -1.21 3.76
C LYS A 29 5.43 -2.48 3.36
N ALA A 30 4.17 -2.35 2.98
CA ALA A 30 3.36 -3.45 2.49
C ALA A 30 2.58 -3.08 1.23
N LEU A 31 2.53 -4.04 0.30
CA LEU A 31 1.68 -4.01 -0.88
C LEU A 31 0.62 -5.08 -0.72
N LEU A 32 -0.64 -4.65 -0.79
CA LEU A 32 -1.82 -5.47 -0.70
C LEU A 32 -2.63 -5.31 -1.99
N GLN A 33 -3.66 -6.13 -2.13
CA GLN A 33 -4.56 -6.15 -3.26
C GLN A 33 -6.01 -6.06 -2.79
N GLY A 34 -6.76 -5.17 -3.42
CA GLY A 34 -8.20 -5.12 -3.30
C GLY A 34 -8.90 -6.06 -4.26
N LYS A 35 -10.23 -5.96 -4.29
CA LYS A 35 -11.05 -6.68 -5.27
C LYS A 35 -10.57 -6.34 -6.68
N SER A 36 -10.55 -7.35 -7.55
CA SER A 36 -10.07 -7.24 -8.94
C SER A 36 -8.57 -6.91 -9.10
N GLY A 37 -7.75 -7.12 -8.07
CA GLY A 37 -6.29 -6.97 -8.15
C GLY A 37 -5.79 -5.52 -8.03
N MET A 38 -6.66 -4.57 -7.63
CA MET A 38 -6.25 -3.18 -7.44
C MET A 38 -5.16 -3.04 -6.36
N PRO A 39 -4.06 -2.31 -6.63
CA PRO A 39 -3.00 -2.11 -5.64
C PRO A 39 -3.50 -1.32 -4.43
N VAL A 40 -3.10 -1.78 -3.24
CA VAL A 40 -3.26 -1.07 -1.98
C VAL A 40 -1.88 -0.92 -1.35
N ALA A 41 -1.41 0.31 -1.19
CA ALA A 41 -0.12 0.59 -0.59
C ALA A 41 -0.30 1.00 0.87
N VAL A 42 0.43 0.32 1.76
CA VAL A 42 0.59 0.71 3.16
C VAL A 42 2.00 1.27 3.32
N SER A 43 2.08 2.57 3.59
CA SER A 43 3.34 3.32 3.61
C SER A 43 3.53 4.07 4.91
N GLN A 44 4.76 4.11 5.39
CA GLN A 44 5.15 4.86 6.59
C GLN A 44 5.82 6.17 6.18
N LYS A 45 5.50 7.29 6.84
CA LYS A 45 6.24 8.53 6.66
C LYS A 45 7.67 8.34 7.17
N MET A 46 8.66 8.81 6.41
CA MET A 46 10.08 8.68 6.76
C MET A 46 10.53 9.69 7.82
N ASP A 47 9.65 10.64 8.14
CA ASP A 47 9.83 11.64 9.19
C ASP A 47 9.72 10.97 10.57
N LYS A 48 10.84 10.93 11.30
CA LYS A 48 10.93 10.25 12.59
C LYS A 48 10.15 10.95 13.69
N ASP A 49 9.94 12.25 13.56
CA ASP A 49 9.18 13.05 14.52
C ASP A 49 7.66 12.89 14.31
N PHE A 50 7.28 12.38 13.13
CA PHE A 50 5.88 12.16 12.77
C PHE A 50 5.70 10.83 12.00
N PRO A 51 5.88 9.67 12.66
CA PRO A 51 5.92 8.36 12.02
C PRO A 51 4.52 7.82 11.67
N ILE A 52 3.74 8.61 10.93
CA ILE A 52 2.38 8.26 10.54
C ILE A 52 2.35 7.19 9.45
N TRP A 53 1.30 6.38 9.51
CA TRP A 53 1.03 5.32 8.54
C TRP A 53 -0.07 5.75 7.59
N LYS A 54 0.08 5.43 6.32
CA LYS A 54 -0.83 5.83 5.26
C LYS A 54 -1.24 4.61 4.46
N VAL A 55 -2.55 4.41 4.30
CA VAL A 55 -3.14 3.39 3.41
C VAL A 55 -3.72 4.10 2.19
N GLN A 56 -3.26 3.73 1.00
CA GLN A 56 -3.71 4.31 -0.27
C GLN A 56 -4.23 3.23 -1.21
N TYR A 57 -5.42 3.43 -1.75
CA TYR A 57 -6.03 2.55 -2.75
C TYR A 57 -7.02 3.32 -3.61
N GLY A 58 -7.00 3.11 -4.93
CA GLY A 58 -7.77 3.94 -5.86
C GLY A 58 -7.50 5.43 -5.63
N PHE A 59 -8.56 6.21 -5.38
CA PHE A 59 -8.48 7.63 -5.00
C PHE A 59 -8.51 7.86 -3.47
N SER A 60 -8.63 6.80 -2.67
CA SER A 60 -8.74 6.90 -1.22
C SER A 60 -7.36 6.98 -0.56
N CYS A 61 -7.28 7.79 0.50
CA CYS A 61 -6.10 7.93 1.34
C CYS A 61 -6.55 8.04 2.80
N LEU A 62 -6.12 7.09 3.64
CA LEU A 62 -6.36 7.11 5.08
C LEU A 62 -5.03 7.15 5.82
N VAL A 63 -5.01 7.83 6.96
CA VAL A 63 -3.83 7.98 7.82
C VAL A 63 -4.13 7.45 9.20
N PHE A 64 -3.15 6.74 9.76
CA PHE A 64 -3.23 6.02 11.03
C PHE A 64 -1.99 6.34 11.88
N PRO A 65 -2.11 6.34 13.22
CA PRO A 65 -0.98 6.59 14.10
C PRO A 65 -0.02 5.40 14.16
N THR A 66 -0.51 4.16 13.99
CA THR A 66 0.29 2.94 14.10
C THR A 66 0.16 2.03 12.87
N TYR A 67 1.09 1.09 12.73
CA TYR A 67 1.03 0.07 11.68
C TYR A 67 -0.14 -0.88 11.92
N GLU A 68 -0.35 -1.24 13.18
CA GLU A 68 -1.39 -2.14 13.65
C GLU A 68 -2.77 -1.60 13.27
N ASP A 69 -3.06 -0.32 13.53
CA ASP A 69 -4.32 0.32 13.16
C ASP A 69 -4.54 0.32 11.63
N ALA A 70 -3.48 0.59 10.87
CA ALA A 70 -3.53 0.56 9.41
C ALA A 70 -3.83 -0.86 8.89
N MET A 71 -3.23 -1.88 9.51
CA MET A 71 -3.41 -3.29 9.12
C MET A 71 -4.76 -3.84 9.58
N ASP A 72 -5.26 -3.43 10.73
CA ASP A 72 -6.60 -3.74 11.22
C ASP A 72 -7.67 -3.16 10.29
N PHE A 73 -7.46 -1.93 9.78
CA PHE A 73 -8.28 -1.40 8.70
C PHE A 73 -8.18 -2.26 7.43
N CYS A 74 -7.00 -2.72 7.05
CA CYS A 74 -6.83 -3.56 5.87
C CYS A 74 -7.45 -4.97 6.02
N ARG A 75 -7.54 -5.49 7.25
CA ARG A 75 -8.06 -6.82 7.55
C ARG A 75 -9.50 -6.98 7.09
N GLY A 76 -9.78 -8.08 6.39
CA GLY A 76 -11.09 -8.39 5.81
C GLY A 76 -11.49 -7.54 4.60
N ARG A 77 -10.70 -6.51 4.24
CA ARG A 77 -10.95 -5.65 3.06
C ARG A 77 -10.03 -5.99 1.89
N PHE A 78 -8.78 -6.33 2.19
CA PHE A 78 -7.72 -6.57 1.22
C PHE A 78 -7.04 -7.92 1.46
N THR A 79 -6.31 -8.39 0.46
CA THR A 79 -5.46 -9.58 0.53
C THR A 79 -4.00 -9.18 0.33
N ARG A 80 -3.07 -9.99 0.83
CA ARG A 80 -1.66 -9.87 0.49
C ARG A 80 -1.46 -10.25 -0.98
N ILE A 81 -0.34 -9.80 -1.55
CA ILE A 81 0.07 -10.13 -2.92
C ILE A 81 0.27 -11.64 -3.17
N ASP A 82 0.49 -12.44 -2.12
CA ASP A 82 0.54 -13.91 -2.19
C ASP A 82 -0.86 -14.57 -2.11
N GLY A 83 -1.92 -13.77 -2.10
CA GLY A 83 -3.31 -14.22 -2.02
C GLY A 83 -3.81 -14.53 -0.61
N LYS A 84 -2.96 -14.43 0.43
CA LYS A 84 -3.39 -14.66 1.81
C LYS A 84 -4.19 -13.48 2.35
N ALA A 85 -5.02 -13.73 3.35
CA ALA A 85 -5.62 -12.67 4.14
C ALA A 85 -4.54 -11.80 4.81
N VAL A 86 -4.89 -10.54 5.02
CA VAL A 86 -4.02 -9.54 5.68
C VAL A 86 -3.77 -9.89 7.14
#